data_AF-A0A535EAU9-F1
#
_entry.id   AF-A0A535EAU9-F1
#
_cell.length_a   1.000
_cell.length_b   1.000
_cell.length_c   1.000
_cell.angle_alpha   90.00
_cell.angle_beta   90.00
_cell.angle_gamma   90.00
#
_symmetry.space_group_name_H-M   'P 1'
#
loop_
_entity.id
_entity.type
_entity.pdbx_description
1 polymer ?
#
loop_
_entity_poly.entity_id
_entity_poly.type
_entity_poly.pdbx_seq_one_letter_code
_entity_poly.pdbx_strand_id
1 'polypeptide(L)'
;MDGSAQDDVGHGTHVAGTVAGGGSVYRGVAPGASLVIAKALSAAGGTEDAVLAAMSWASKQQVQVMNLSLGGPGSPTSPLSREVDALAAEGIIVCVAAGNAGPAAKTISSPGDAKGALTVGAADKTGALAFYSSRGPVPGVRYGKPDLTAVGGGVTQGAACAYGSGVASARAGVLATDPCAVPPRYVRMSGT
;
A
#
# COMPACT_ATOMS: atom_id res chain seq x y z
N MET A 1 20.07 -4.94 4.17
CA MET A 1 19.03 -5.85 3.64
C MET A 1 19.59 -7.25 3.71
N ASP A 2 18.83 -8.24 4.20
CA ASP A 2 19.30 -9.63 4.39
C ASP A 2 19.51 -10.40 3.07
N GLY A 3 19.31 -9.75 1.93
CA GLY A 3 19.49 -10.31 0.59
C GLY A 3 18.36 -11.26 0.17
N SER A 4 17.36 -11.51 1.03
CA SER A 4 16.22 -12.36 0.73
C SER A 4 15.02 -11.52 0.25
N ALA A 5 14.40 -11.94 -0.85
CA ALA A 5 13.13 -11.38 -1.31
C ALA A 5 11.91 -12.00 -0.61
N GLN A 6 12.13 -12.75 0.46
CA GLN A 6 11.08 -13.49 1.16
C GLN A 6 10.20 -12.52 1.95
N ASP A 7 8.88 -12.66 1.80
CA ASP A 7 7.91 -11.87 2.54
C ASP A 7 7.47 -12.63 3.79
N ASP A 8 7.96 -12.18 4.94
CA ASP A 8 7.75 -12.83 6.23
C ASP A 8 6.45 -12.37 6.92
N VAL A 9 5.77 -11.37 6.36
CA VAL A 9 4.55 -10.77 6.92
C VAL A 9 3.34 -11.07 6.03
N GLY A 10 3.54 -11.08 4.71
CA GLY A 10 2.50 -11.29 3.70
C GLY A 10 1.97 -10.00 3.08
N HIS A 11 2.25 -8.82 3.66
CA HIS A 11 1.75 -7.53 3.17
C HIS A 11 2.28 -7.20 1.76
N GLY A 12 3.58 -7.43 1.50
CA GLY A 12 4.18 -7.12 0.21
C GLY A 12 3.64 -8.01 -0.91
N THR A 13 3.51 -9.30 -0.62
CA THR A 13 2.91 -10.31 -1.50
C THR A 13 1.46 -9.99 -1.82
N HIS A 14 0.74 -9.58 -0.79
CA HIS A 14 -0.66 -9.17 -0.87
C HIS A 14 -0.83 -7.98 -1.84
N VAL A 15 -0.04 -6.91 -1.65
CA VAL A 15 -0.05 -5.73 -2.53
C VAL A 15 0.37 -6.08 -3.96
N ALA A 16 1.43 -6.86 -4.13
CA ALA A 16 1.93 -7.28 -5.44
C ALA A 16 0.88 -8.06 -6.25
N GLY A 17 0.13 -8.94 -5.58
CA GLY A 17 -0.92 -9.71 -6.27
C GLY A 17 -2.15 -8.88 -6.63
N THR A 18 -2.50 -7.83 -5.86
CA THR A 18 -3.53 -6.86 -6.27
C THR A 18 -3.17 -6.16 -7.58
N VAL A 19 -1.87 -5.89 -7.79
CA VAL A 19 -1.37 -5.26 -9.01
C VAL A 19 -1.27 -6.28 -10.15
N ALA A 20 -0.51 -7.36 -9.98
CA ALA A 20 -0.11 -8.24 -11.09
C ALA A 20 -0.42 -9.73 -10.86
N GLY A 21 -1.32 -10.08 -9.93
CA GLY A 21 -1.70 -11.45 -9.65
C GLY A 21 -2.27 -12.17 -10.88
N GLY A 22 -1.70 -13.33 -11.23
CA GLY A 22 -2.10 -14.14 -12.38
C GLY A 22 -3.27 -15.11 -12.15
N GLY A 23 -4.02 -14.98 -11.06
CA GLY A 23 -5.09 -15.90 -10.71
C GLY A 23 -6.24 -15.91 -11.72
N SER A 24 -6.95 -17.04 -11.79
CA SER A 24 -8.13 -17.20 -12.66
C SER A 24 -9.40 -16.60 -12.06
N VAL A 25 -9.51 -16.59 -10.73
CA VAL A 25 -10.63 -16.00 -9.97
C VAL A 25 -10.25 -14.62 -9.43
N TYR A 26 -9.10 -14.53 -8.78
CA TYR A 26 -8.53 -13.27 -8.28
C TYR A 26 -7.36 -12.87 -9.17
N ARG A 27 -7.63 -11.93 -10.07
CA ARG A 27 -6.68 -11.41 -11.03
C ARG A 27 -6.32 -9.99 -10.63
N GLY A 28 -5.02 -9.67 -10.65
CA GLY A 28 -4.55 -8.31 -10.45
C GLY A 28 -5.01 -7.39 -11.58
N VAL A 29 -4.92 -6.08 -11.37
CA VAL A 29 -5.33 -5.08 -12.37
C VAL A 29 -4.49 -5.20 -13.66
N ALA A 30 -3.20 -5.49 -13.53
CA ALA A 30 -2.23 -5.58 -14.61
C ALA A 30 -1.44 -6.91 -14.53
N PRO A 31 -2.07 -8.07 -14.82
CA PRO A 31 -1.47 -9.39 -14.63
C PRO A 31 -0.27 -9.68 -15.56
N GLY A 32 -0.08 -8.88 -16.61
CA GLY A 32 1.07 -8.96 -17.52
C GLY A 32 2.22 -8.03 -17.13
N ALA A 33 2.11 -7.27 -16.04
CA ALA A 33 3.16 -6.37 -15.59
C ALA A 33 4.32 -7.14 -14.96
N SER A 34 5.55 -6.71 -15.26
CA SER A 34 6.75 -7.17 -14.55
C SER A 34 6.86 -6.47 -13.21
N LEU A 35 7.14 -7.22 -12.14
CA LEU A 35 7.30 -6.68 -10.80
C LEU A 35 8.78 -6.57 -10.42
N VAL A 36 9.15 -5.41 -9.88
CA VAL A 36 10.42 -5.18 -9.16
C VAL A 36 10.08 -5.03 -7.68
N ILE A 37 10.62 -5.91 -6.84
CA ILE A 37 10.30 -5.92 -5.40
C ILE A 37 11.49 -5.38 -4.61
N ALA A 38 11.28 -4.23 -3.96
CA ALA A 38 12.25 -3.62 -3.05
C ALA A 38 11.74 -3.77 -1.60
N LYS A 39 12.27 -4.75 -0.86
CA LYS A 39 11.90 -4.98 0.54
C LYS A 39 12.52 -3.90 1.44
N ALA A 40 11.68 -2.96 1.89
CA ALA A 40 12.09 -1.88 2.80
C ALA A 40 11.62 -2.07 4.24
N LEU A 41 10.61 -2.94 4.46
CA LEU A 41 9.97 -3.16 5.75
C LEU A 41 10.14 -4.61 6.20
N SER A 42 10.21 -4.80 7.52
CA SER A 42 10.21 -6.09 8.20
C SER A 42 8.94 -6.22 9.07
N ALA A 43 8.79 -7.35 9.76
CA ALA A 43 7.71 -7.53 10.75
C ALA A 43 7.73 -6.47 11.88
N ALA A 44 8.91 -5.88 12.16
CA ALA A 44 9.06 -4.78 13.12
C ALA A 44 8.81 -3.39 12.49
N GLY A 45 8.35 -3.32 11.24
CA GLY A 45 8.33 -2.11 10.44
C GLY A 45 9.66 -1.85 9.73
N GLY A 46 9.91 -0.58 9.39
CA GLY A 46 11.17 -0.15 8.76
C GLY A 46 11.42 1.34 9.00
N THR A 47 12.58 1.81 8.56
CA THR A 47 13.02 3.20 8.77
C THR A 47 12.85 4.02 7.49
N GLU A 48 12.76 5.36 7.63
CA GLU A 48 12.72 6.27 6.49
C GLU A 48 13.92 6.04 5.55
N ASP A 49 15.12 5.89 6.11
CA ASP A 49 16.34 5.59 5.35
C ASP A 49 16.27 4.30 4.54
N ALA A 50 15.67 3.23 5.12
CA ALA A 50 15.50 1.96 4.41
C ALA A 50 14.54 2.09 3.23
N VAL A 51 13.47 2.88 3.39
CA VAL A 51 12.51 3.17 2.31
C VAL A 51 13.16 4.03 1.23
N LEU A 52 13.90 5.09 1.60
CA LEU A 52 14.65 5.92 0.65
C LEU A 52 15.67 5.11 -0.15
N ALA A 53 16.44 4.24 0.52
CA ALA A 53 17.39 3.35 -0.14
C ALA A 53 16.70 2.39 -1.13
N ALA A 54 15.54 1.84 -0.74
CA ALA A 54 14.74 0.97 -1.60
C ALA A 54 14.19 1.73 -2.83
N MET A 55 13.69 2.96 -2.64
CA MET A 55 13.20 3.82 -3.73
C MET A 55 14.32 4.17 -4.71
N SER A 56 15.48 4.60 -4.20
CA SER A 56 16.66 4.94 -5.02
C SER A 56 17.21 3.73 -5.79
N TRP A 57 17.14 2.53 -5.21
CA TRP A 57 17.51 1.31 -5.93
C TRP A 57 16.48 0.96 -7.01
N ALA A 58 15.19 1.07 -6.70
CA ALA A 58 14.09 0.73 -7.61
C ALA A 58 14.01 1.68 -8.81
N SER A 59 14.26 2.98 -8.63
CA SER A 59 14.26 3.96 -9.73
C SER A 59 15.29 3.62 -10.81
N LYS A 60 16.42 3.00 -10.43
CA LYS A 60 17.46 2.53 -11.35
C LYS A 60 17.08 1.27 -12.15
N GLN A 61 15.93 0.64 -11.85
CA GLN A 61 15.45 -0.56 -12.55
C GLN A 61 14.51 -0.22 -13.72
N GLN A 62 14.48 1.03 -14.18
CA GLN A 62 13.63 1.50 -15.29
C GLN A 62 12.13 1.26 -15.05
N VAL A 63 11.68 1.42 -13.81
CA VAL A 63 10.26 1.29 -13.45
C VAL A 63 9.45 2.47 -13.98
N GLN A 64 8.22 2.22 -14.43
CA GLN A 64 7.28 3.26 -14.88
C GLN A 64 6.34 3.70 -13.75
N VAL A 65 6.03 2.78 -12.84
CA VAL A 65 5.13 2.97 -11.71
C VAL A 65 5.79 2.41 -10.46
N MET A 66 5.76 3.18 -9.37
CA MET A 66 6.22 2.77 -8.05
C MET A 66 5.06 2.82 -7.07
N ASN A 67 4.87 1.77 -6.27
CA ASN A 67 3.82 1.70 -5.27
C ASN A 67 4.39 1.68 -3.85
N LEU A 68 3.95 2.62 -3.03
CA LEU A 68 4.28 2.76 -1.63
C LEU A 68 3.02 2.57 -0.78
N SER A 69 2.68 1.31 -0.50
CA SER A 69 1.62 0.95 0.46
C SER A 69 2.16 1.01 1.88
N LEU A 70 2.61 2.20 2.28
CA LEU A 70 3.19 2.48 3.58
C LEU A 70 2.91 3.95 3.94
N GLY A 71 3.12 4.30 5.20
CA GLY A 71 3.02 5.67 5.66
C GLY A 71 3.64 5.82 7.03
N GLY A 72 4.05 7.05 7.36
CA GLY A 72 4.69 7.37 8.62
C GLY A 72 4.56 8.84 9.00
N PRO A 73 5.13 9.22 10.16
CA PRO A 73 5.21 10.62 10.56
C PRO A 73 6.05 11.40 9.53
N GLY A 74 5.65 12.64 9.26
CA GLY A 74 6.38 13.50 8.33
C GLY A 74 5.59 14.72 7.92
N SER A 75 6.12 15.41 6.92
CA SER A 75 5.52 16.57 6.29
C SER A 75 5.78 16.52 4.79
N PRO A 76 5.12 17.37 3.98
CA PRO A 76 5.40 17.48 2.54
C PRO A 76 6.86 17.85 2.21
N THR A 77 7.61 18.34 3.19
CA THR A 77 9.03 18.70 3.04
C THR A 77 10.00 17.68 3.64
N SER A 78 9.50 16.56 4.17
CA SER A 78 10.34 15.47 4.70
C SER A 78 11.14 14.80 3.57
N PRO A 79 12.29 14.18 3.89
CA PRO A 79 13.12 13.49 2.91
C PRO A 79 12.33 12.52 2.02
N LEU A 80 11.47 11.69 2.60
CA LEU A 80 10.66 10.73 1.83
C LEU A 80 9.69 11.42 0.85
N SER A 81 9.01 12.48 1.28
CA SER A 81 8.09 13.24 0.42
C SER A 81 8.83 13.98 -0.70
N ARG A 82 10.03 14.50 -0.43
CA ARG A 82 10.89 15.11 -1.46
C ARG A 82 11.38 14.11 -2.49
N GLU A 83 11.73 12.89 -2.08
CA GLU A 83 12.12 11.83 -2.99
C GLU A 83 10.94 11.44 -3.89
N VAL A 84 9.72 11.34 -3.34
CA VAL A 84 8.52 11.12 -4.16
C VAL A 84 8.32 12.23 -5.20
N ASP A 85 8.46 13.50 -4.80
CA ASP A 85 8.36 14.64 -5.72
C ASP A 85 9.45 14.60 -6.81
N ALA A 86 10.68 14.19 -6.47
CA ALA A 86 11.79 14.08 -7.42
C ALA A 86 11.53 12.96 -8.46
N LEU A 87 11.14 11.77 -8.01
CA LEU A 87 10.82 10.64 -8.90
C LEU A 87 9.63 10.95 -9.81
N ALA A 88 8.62 11.66 -9.28
CA ALA A 88 7.49 12.12 -10.07
C ALA A 88 7.93 13.12 -11.17
N ALA A 89 8.88 14.01 -10.87
CA ALA A 89 9.44 14.93 -11.85
C ALA A 89 10.28 14.23 -12.94
N GLU A 90 10.86 13.07 -12.63
CA GLU A 90 11.55 12.19 -13.59
C GLU A 90 10.59 11.35 -14.45
N GLY A 91 9.28 11.45 -14.21
CA GLY A 91 8.24 10.77 -14.99
C GLY A 91 7.81 9.41 -14.45
N ILE A 92 8.27 9.01 -13.25
CA ILE A 92 7.79 7.80 -12.58
C ILE A 92 6.48 8.13 -11.86
N ILE A 93 5.42 7.37 -12.11
CA ILE A 93 4.16 7.52 -11.37
C ILE A 93 4.34 6.88 -10.00
N VAL A 94 4.35 7.69 -8.94
CA VAL A 94 4.50 7.19 -7.56
C VAL A 94 3.13 7.14 -6.87
N CYS A 95 2.57 5.95 -6.76
CA CYS A 95 1.31 5.68 -6.05
C CYS A 95 1.58 5.50 -4.55
N VAL A 96 0.90 6.25 -3.69
CA VAL A 96 1.10 6.21 -2.23
C VAL A 96 -0.24 6.04 -1.51
N ALA A 97 -0.25 5.21 -0.46
CA ALA A 97 -1.44 5.11 0.39
C ALA A 97 -1.69 6.41 1.16
N ALA A 98 -2.95 6.86 1.24
CA ALA A 98 -3.32 8.03 2.03
C ALA A 98 -3.02 7.87 3.53
N GLY A 99 -3.05 6.63 4.01
CA GLY A 99 -2.94 6.26 5.43
C GLY A 99 -4.25 5.79 6.04
N ASN A 100 -4.15 5.22 7.24
CA ASN A 100 -5.26 4.60 7.98
C ASN A 100 -5.62 5.36 9.27
N ALA A 101 -5.35 6.66 9.31
CA ALA A 101 -5.53 7.50 10.50
C ALA A 101 -6.84 8.34 10.49
N GLY A 102 -7.78 8.02 9.59
CA GLY A 102 -9.12 8.58 9.59
C GLY A 102 -9.93 8.21 10.85
N PRO A 103 -11.14 8.77 11.04
CA PRO A 103 -11.88 9.63 10.11
C PRO A 103 -11.61 11.13 10.27
N ALA A 104 -10.72 11.53 11.18
CA ALA A 104 -10.40 12.93 11.39
C ALA A 104 -9.80 13.58 10.13
N ALA A 105 -10.03 14.88 9.95
CA ALA A 105 -9.36 15.66 8.91
C ALA A 105 -7.87 15.84 9.23
N LYS A 106 -7.05 16.14 8.21
CA LYS A 106 -5.60 16.36 8.34
C LYS A 106 -4.82 15.14 8.80
N THR A 107 -5.17 13.98 8.26
CA THR A 107 -4.62 12.68 8.65
C THR A 107 -3.83 11.99 7.53
N ILE A 108 -3.63 12.67 6.39
CA ILE A 108 -2.73 12.21 5.32
C ILE A 108 -1.30 12.16 5.87
N SER A 109 -0.67 10.99 5.80
CA SER A 109 0.69 10.74 6.28
C SER A 109 1.74 10.90 5.18
N SER A 110 3.00 11.12 5.56
CA SER A 110 4.12 11.05 4.62
C SER A 110 4.34 9.60 4.15
N PRO A 111 4.65 9.37 2.86
CA PRO A 111 4.87 10.37 1.82
C PRO A 111 3.64 10.66 0.94
N GLY A 112 2.44 10.24 1.36
CA GLY A 112 1.17 10.56 0.66
C GLY A 112 0.80 12.05 0.75
N ASP A 113 1.53 12.82 1.54
CA ASP A 113 1.43 14.27 1.62
C ASP A 113 2.30 15.00 0.59
N ALA A 114 3.15 14.29 -0.17
CA ALA A 114 3.98 14.87 -1.22
C ALA A 114 3.13 15.42 -2.39
N LYS A 115 3.61 16.45 -3.08
CA LYS A 115 2.84 17.10 -4.15
C LYS A 115 2.67 16.17 -5.36
N GLY A 116 3.74 15.52 -5.76
CA GLY A 116 3.84 14.61 -6.91
C GLY A 116 3.36 13.18 -6.63
N ALA A 117 3.04 12.83 -5.39
CA ALA A 117 2.43 11.54 -5.06
C ALA A 117 1.04 11.42 -5.69
N LEU A 118 0.75 10.31 -6.36
CA LEU A 118 -0.62 9.87 -6.62
C LEU A 118 -1.16 9.18 -5.36
N THR A 119 -1.83 9.95 -4.52
CA THR A 119 -2.27 9.52 -3.19
C THR A 119 -3.66 8.90 -3.25
N VAL A 120 -3.77 7.66 -2.77
CA VAL A 120 -4.96 6.84 -2.90
C VAL A 120 -5.60 6.60 -1.53
N GLY A 121 -6.83 7.09 -1.36
CA GLY A 121 -7.68 6.76 -0.21
C GLY A 121 -8.42 5.43 -0.39
N ALA A 122 -8.91 4.86 0.71
CA ALA A 122 -9.61 3.59 0.71
C ALA A 122 -11.13 3.78 0.65
N ALA A 123 -11.78 3.06 -0.26
CA ALA A 123 -13.23 2.90 -0.32
C ALA A 123 -13.63 1.44 -0.09
N ASP A 124 -14.87 1.23 0.33
CA ASP A 124 -15.49 -0.08 0.41
C ASP A 124 -16.06 -0.53 -0.96
N LYS A 125 -16.62 -1.75 -1.01
CA LYS A 125 -17.20 -2.33 -2.23
C LYS A 125 -18.40 -1.56 -2.81
N THR A 126 -19.01 -0.68 -2.03
CA THR A 126 -20.13 0.17 -2.46
C THR A 126 -19.66 1.52 -3.00
N GLY A 127 -18.34 1.78 -2.93
CA GLY A 127 -17.74 3.06 -3.29
C GLY A 127 -17.79 4.10 -2.16
N ALA A 128 -18.27 3.73 -0.97
CA ALA A 128 -18.26 4.62 0.18
C ALA A 128 -16.85 4.71 0.76
N LEU A 129 -16.45 5.90 1.22
CA LEU A 129 -15.15 6.12 1.85
C LEU A 129 -15.03 5.25 3.11
N ALA A 130 -13.97 4.46 3.20
CA ALA A 130 -13.70 3.64 4.37
C ALA A 130 -13.47 4.54 5.60
N PHE A 131 -14.01 4.14 6.76
CA PHE A 131 -13.98 5.00 7.96
C PHE A 131 -12.54 5.39 8.37
N TYR A 132 -11.60 4.46 8.22
CA TYR A 132 -10.19 4.62 8.59
C TYR A 132 -9.38 5.39 7.53
N SER A 133 -9.90 5.57 6.31
CA SER A 133 -9.16 6.24 5.24
C SER A 133 -8.78 7.64 5.69
N SER A 134 -7.48 7.92 5.69
CA SER A 134 -6.96 9.25 5.99
C SER A 134 -7.54 10.31 5.05
N ARG A 135 -7.70 11.52 5.56
CA ARG A 135 -8.41 12.62 4.91
C ARG A 135 -7.57 13.88 4.93
N GLY A 136 -7.63 14.64 3.84
CA GLY A 136 -7.08 15.97 3.78
C GLY A 136 -7.78 16.97 4.72
N PRO A 137 -7.37 18.24 4.67
CA PRO A 137 -6.25 18.75 3.87
C PRO A 137 -4.90 18.33 4.45
N VAL A 138 -3.85 18.31 3.63
CA VAL A 138 -2.48 18.28 4.14
C VAL A 138 -2.16 19.65 4.76
N PRO A 139 -1.71 19.73 6.02
CA PRO A 139 -1.40 21.01 6.65
C PRO A 139 -0.31 21.79 5.91
N GLY A 140 -0.50 23.11 5.72
CA GLY A 140 0.54 24.00 5.20
C GLY A 140 0.70 24.03 3.68
N VAL A 141 -0.06 23.23 2.92
CA VAL A 141 -0.03 23.22 1.45
C VAL A 141 -1.40 23.54 0.86
N ARG A 142 -1.42 23.96 -0.41
CA ARG A 142 -2.65 24.39 -1.11
C ARG A 142 -3.24 23.34 -2.05
N TYR A 143 -2.50 22.29 -2.39
CA TYR A 143 -3.02 21.18 -3.20
C TYR A 143 -3.86 20.22 -2.33
N GLY A 144 -4.83 19.56 -2.95
CA GLY A 144 -5.70 18.59 -2.28
C GLY A 144 -5.10 17.20 -2.25
N LYS A 145 -5.35 16.45 -1.16
CA LYS A 145 -5.08 15.01 -1.02
C LYS A 145 -6.22 14.35 -0.22
N PRO A 146 -6.55 13.07 -0.44
CA PRO A 146 -5.99 12.20 -1.49
C PRO A 146 -6.43 12.65 -2.89
N ASP A 147 -5.72 12.20 -3.93
CA ASP A 147 -6.03 12.55 -5.32
C ASP A 147 -7.25 11.76 -5.83
N LEU A 148 -7.37 10.51 -5.40
CA LEU A 148 -8.52 9.64 -5.69
C LEU A 148 -8.75 8.61 -4.57
N THR A 149 -9.82 7.84 -4.68
CA THR A 149 -10.08 6.68 -3.84
C THR A 149 -10.18 5.42 -4.68
N ALA A 150 -9.80 4.28 -4.12
CA ALA A 150 -9.93 2.98 -4.75
C ALA A 150 -10.55 1.98 -3.78
N VAL A 151 -11.24 0.98 -4.33
CA VAL A 151 -11.78 -0.12 -3.54
C VAL A 151 -10.60 -0.94 -3.00
N GLY A 152 -10.48 -1.00 -1.68
CA GLY A 152 -9.35 -1.68 -1.03
C GLY A 152 -9.52 -1.89 0.47
N GLY A 153 -10.67 -1.51 1.05
CA GLY A 153 -10.95 -1.64 2.48
C GLY A 153 -11.87 -2.80 2.83
N GLY A 154 -11.32 -3.77 3.55
CA GLY A 154 -11.99 -4.99 4.00
C GLY A 154 -12.37 -4.98 5.49
N VAL A 155 -12.64 -3.83 6.10
CA VAL A 155 -13.29 -3.77 7.43
C VAL A 155 -14.67 -3.14 7.28
N THR A 156 -15.65 -3.98 6.92
CA THR A 156 -17.05 -3.66 7.19
C THR A 156 -17.24 -3.73 8.71
N GLN A 157 -17.80 -2.67 9.31
CA GLN A 157 -18.18 -2.69 10.72
C GLN A 157 -19.14 -3.86 10.98
N GLY A 158 -18.80 -4.77 11.90
CA GLY A 158 -19.60 -5.95 12.21
C GLY A 158 -19.32 -7.21 11.38
N ALA A 159 -18.32 -7.22 10.49
CA ALA A 159 -17.88 -8.44 9.84
C ALA A 159 -17.18 -9.38 10.85
N ALA A 160 -17.58 -10.65 10.89
CA ALA A 160 -16.94 -11.70 11.70
C ALA A 160 -15.45 -11.92 11.34
N CYS A 161 -15.02 -11.40 10.20
CA CYS A 161 -13.63 -11.44 9.73
C CYS A 161 -13.15 -10.00 9.47
N ALA A 162 -12.24 -9.51 10.31
CA ALA A 162 -11.50 -8.28 10.04
C ALA A 162 -10.44 -8.59 8.97
N TYR A 163 -10.67 -8.15 7.72
CA TYR A 163 -9.65 -8.20 6.68
C TYR A 163 -8.99 -6.82 6.62
N GLY A 164 -7.78 -6.73 7.20
CA GLY A 164 -6.87 -5.61 6.91
C GLY A 164 -6.67 -5.49 5.39
N SER A 165 -6.53 -4.25 4.91
CA SER A 165 -6.64 -3.85 3.51
C SER A 165 -5.89 -4.73 2.49
N GLY A 166 -6.61 -5.08 1.42
CA GLY A 166 -6.13 -5.66 0.16
C GLY A 166 -6.56 -7.13 -0.08
N VAL A 167 -6.72 -7.57 -1.35
CA VAL A 167 -6.95 -9.00 -1.71
C VAL A 167 -5.97 -9.61 -2.77
N ALA A 168 -5.41 -10.80 -2.43
CA ALA A 168 -4.72 -11.90 -3.18
C ALA A 168 -3.35 -11.66 -3.86
N SER A 169 -2.33 -12.55 -3.96
CA SER A 169 -1.98 -13.90 -3.41
C SER A 169 -0.52 -14.28 -3.80
N ALA A 170 0.25 -14.92 -2.89
CA ALA A 170 1.21 -16.01 -3.18
C ALA A 170 1.33 -16.94 -1.94
N ARG A 171 1.70 -18.20 -2.17
CA ARG A 171 1.54 -19.39 -1.29
C ARG A 171 2.27 -19.33 0.06
N ALA A 172 1.62 -19.81 1.13
CA ALA A 172 2.28 -20.52 2.24
C ALA A 172 1.29 -21.52 2.87
N GLY A 173 1.72 -22.78 3.01
CA GLY A 173 0.95 -23.82 3.70
C GLY A 173 0.91 -23.59 5.22
N VAL A 174 0.01 -24.33 5.88
CA VAL A 174 -0.27 -24.38 7.33
C VAL A 174 -1.29 -23.35 7.79
N LEU A 175 -2.58 -23.71 7.85
CA LEU A 175 -3.57 -23.16 8.80
C LEU A 175 -4.77 -24.12 8.94
N ALA A 176 -4.69 -25.14 9.82
CA ALA A 176 -5.73 -26.17 9.99
C ALA A 176 -6.59 -26.04 11.26
N THR A 177 -6.45 -24.98 12.08
CA THR A 177 -7.13 -24.92 13.40
C THR A 177 -7.73 -23.55 13.77
N ASP A 178 -8.02 -22.69 12.79
CA ASP A 178 -8.56 -21.34 13.05
C ASP A 178 -10.10 -21.29 12.91
N PRO A 179 -10.84 -20.72 13.88
CA PRO A 179 -12.29 -20.45 13.75
C PRO A 179 -12.67 -19.57 12.56
N CYS A 180 -11.69 -18.95 11.87
CA CYS A 180 -11.85 -18.24 10.61
C CYS A 180 -11.70 -19.12 9.36
N ALA A 181 -11.96 -20.43 9.45
CA ALA A 181 -11.83 -21.39 8.34
C ALA A 181 -12.69 -20.96 7.13
N VAL A 182 -12.07 -20.29 6.17
CA VAL A 182 -12.65 -19.94 4.88
C VAL A 182 -12.56 -21.18 3.99
N PRO A 183 -13.61 -21.55 3.23
CA PRO A 183 -13.54 -22.67 2.31
C PRO A 183 -12.29 -22.59 1.42
N PRO A 184 -11.72 -23.72 0.93
CA PRO A 184 -10.46 -23.79 0.17
C PRO A 184 -10.41 -22.97 -1.14
N ARG A 185 -11.44 -22.18 -1.43
CA ARG A 185 -11.58 -21.27 -2.57
C ARG A 185 -11.19 -19.81 -2.22
N TYR A 186 -10.88 -19.51 -0.96
CA TYR A 186 -10.54 -18.16 -0.51
C TYR A 186 -9.37 -18.19 0.47
N VAL A 187 -8.38 -17.31 0.25
CA VAL A 187 -7.19 -17.17 1.11
C VAL A 187 -7.40 -16.00 2.06
N ARG A 188 -7.13 -16.22 3.35
CA ARG A 188 -7.08 -15.18 4.38
C ARG A 188 -5.66 -14.61 4.42
N MET A 189 -5.50 -13.29 4.26
CA MET A 189 -4.23 -12.57 4.44
C MET A 189 -4.49 -11.35 5.33
N SER A 190 -3.71 -11.19 6.40
CA SER A 190 -3.82 -10.06 7.32
C SER A 190 -2.95 -8.90 6.86
N GLY A 191 -3.56 -7.75 6.61
CA GLY A 191 -2.87 -6.45 6.55
C GLY A 191 -2.58 -5.91 7.96
N THR A 192 -1.65 -4.95 8.03
CA THR A 192 -1.19 -4.23 9.23
C THR A 192 -2.29 -3.82 10.21
#